data_AF-A0AAD8MAL2-F1
#
_entry.id   AF-A0AAD8MAL2-F1
#
_cell.length_a   1.000
_cell.length_b   1.000
_cell.length_c   1.000
_cell.angle_alpha   90.00
_cell.angle_beta   90.00
_cell.angle_gamma   90.00
#
_symmetry.space_group_name_H-M   'P 1'
#
loop_
_entity.id
_entity.type
_entity.pdbx_description
1 polymer ?
#
loop_
_entity_poly.entity_id
_entity_poly.type
_entity_poly.pdbx_seq_one_letter_code
_entity_poly.pdbx_strand_id
1 'polypeptide(L)'
;MESLDLEDGYQSQSRKATDIFMNQQARRSAQDTEYNGRVHTAIRYFCICSIAVGMLVELVVMCTIQYREFRDVIGNLLVLLIGGIPIAMPRVLSTTMFIGSWMLSRQGVIIKRMSAIEKMAGMDVLCCDKTGTLTLNKLTVDQDLIEVFAKDFSKEHVLLFAARASRTENQDAIDAAVIRTLADPKEGFQNIGDPRNCH
;
A
#
# COMPACT_ATOMS: atom_id res chain seq x y z
N MET A 1 -37.29 -0.22 -16.33
CA MET A 1 -36.40 0.33 -17.38
C MET A 1 -35.47 1.38 -16.78
N GLU A 2 -35.98 2.25 -15.90
CA GLU A 2 -35.23 3.32 -15.18
C GLU A 2 -34.08 2.85 -14.26
N SER A 3 -34.10 1.61 -13.76
CA SER A 3 -33.05 1.07 -12.88
C SER A 3 -31.77 0.66 -13.62
N LEU A 4 -31.86 0.29 -14.90
CA LEU A 4 -30.70 -0.09 -15.73
C LEU A 4 -29.89 1.14 -16.14
N ASP A 5 -30.55 2.26 -16.46
CA ASP A 5 -29.88 3.51 -16.86
C ASP A 5 -29.11 4.17 -15.69
N LEU A 6 -29.55 3.97 -14.44
CA LEU A 6 -28.88 4.44 -13.23
C LEU A 6 -27.62 3.64 -12.89
N GLU A 7 -27.64 2.31 -13.05
CA GLU A 7 -26.46 1.46 -12.87
C GLU A 7 -25.39 1.71 -13.95
N ASP A 8 -25.80 1.88 -15.21
CA ASP A 8 -24.89 2.21 -16.31
C ASP A 8 -24.24 3.60 -16.13
N GLY A 9 -24.99 4.57 -15.63
CA GLY A 9 -24.48 5.90 -15.25
C GLY A 9 -23.43 5.84 -14.12
N TYR A 10 -23.72 5.06 -13.06
CA TYR A 10 -22.80 4.89 -11.92
C TYR A 10 -21.51 4.13 -12.32
N GLN A 11 -21.63 3.07 -13.11
CA GLN A 11 -20.48 2.30 -13.61
C GLN A 11 -19.62 3.11 -14.58
N SER A 12 -20.23 3.92 -15.44
CA SER A 12 -19.53 4.85 -16.33
C SER A 12 -18.76 5.92 -15.55
N GLN A 13 -19.35 6.47 -14.48
CA GLN A 13 -18.70 7.47 -13.62
C GLN A 13 -17.58 6.87 -12.78
N SER A 14 -17.74 5.65 -12.27
CA SER A 14 -16.70 4.89 -11.56
C SER A 14 -15.51 4.56 -12.48
N ARG A 15 -15.77 4.12 -13.72
CA ARG A 15 -14.72 3.90 -14.73
C ARG A 15 -13.94 5.18 -15.03
N LYS A 16 -14.61 6.31 -15.26
CA LYS A 16 -13.93 7.60 -15.50
C LYS A 16 -13.07 8.05 -14.31
N ALA A 17 -13.56 7.90 -13.08
CA ALA A 17 -12.79 8.22 -11.88
C ALA A 17 -11.55 7.31 -11.76
N THR A 18 -11.72 6.02 -12.03
CA THR A 18 -10.64 5.03 -12.03
C THR A 18 -9.60 5.35 -13.10
N ASP A 19 -10.01 5.71 -14.32
CA ASP A 19 -9.11 6.05 -15.43
C ASP A 19 -8.31 7.32 -15.16
N ILE A 20 -8.94 8.35 -14.57
CA ILE A 20 -8.26 9.58 -14.16
C ILE A 20 -7.21 9.26 -13.10
N PHE A 21 -7.56 8.44 -12.10
CA PHE A 21 -6.65 8.05 -11.03
C PHE A 21 -5.48 7.21 -11.55
N MET A 22 -5.75 6.25 -12.43
CA MET A 22 -4.73 5.42 -13.08
C MET A 22 -3.79 6.24 -13.96
N ASN A 23 -4.32 7.19 -14.74
CA ASN A 23 -3.51 8.11 -15.54
C ASN A 23 -2.64 9.01 -14.65
N GLN A 24 -3.19 9.48 -13.52
CA GLN A 24 -2.41 10.23 -12.53
C GLN A 24 -1.31 9.40 -11.88
N GLN A 25 -1.54 8.13 -11.54
CA GLN A 25 -0.50 7.25 -11.01
C GLN A 25 0.61 6.97 -12.02
N ALA A 26 0.25 6.77 -13.30
CA ALA A 26 1.23 6.60 -14.37
C ALA A 26 2.11 7.86 -14.52
N ARG A 27 1.51 9.05 -14.46
CA ARG A 27 2.24 10.33 -14.51
C ARG A 27 3.14 10.54 -13.29
N ARG A 28 2.68 10.23 -12.08
CA ARG A 28 3.49 10.33 -10.85
C ARG A 28 4.72 9.41 -10.92
N SER A 29 4.55 8.19 -11.42
CA SER A 29 5.65 7.24 -11.58
C SER A 29 6.74 7.74 -12.53
N ALA A 30 6.34 8.39 -13.62
CA ALA A 30 7.27 9.03 -14.56
C ALA A 30 7.97 10.25 -13.93
N GLN A 31 7.21 11.09 -13.23
CA GLN A 31 7.72 12.29 -12.56
C GLN A 31 8.71 11.97 -11.44
N ASP A 32 8.50 10.90 -10.66
CA ASP A 32 9.44 10.46 -9.60
C ASP A 32 10.82 10.11 -10.17
N THR A 33 10.84 9.44 -11.32
CA THR A 33 12.09 9.01 -11.99
C THR A 33 12.85 10.23 -12.51
N GLU A 34 12.13 11.19 -13.09
CA GLU A 34 12.72 12.45 -13.57
C GLU A 34 13.22 13.34 -12.42
N TYR A 35 12.43 13.47 -11.35
CA TYR A 35 12.78 14.26 -10.18
C TYR A 35 14.04 13.74 -9.50
N ASN A 36 14.12 12.43 -9.24
CA ASN A 36 15.32 11.83 -8.64
C ASN A 36 16.56 12.08 -9.50
N GLY A 37 16.44 11.97 -10.83
CA GLY A 37 17.53 12.31 -11.76
C GLY A 37 17.97 13.78 -11.68
N ARG A 38 17.01 14.71 -11.58
CA ARG A 38 17.27 16.15 -11.42
C ARG A 38 17.94 16.46 -10.09
N VAL A 39 17.50 15.84 -8.99
CA VAL A 39 18.08 16.04 -7.65
C VAL A 39 19.54 15.55 -7.62
N HIS A 40 19.82 14.35 -8.12
CA HIS A 40 21.21 13.85 -8.19
C HIS A 40 22.10 14.76 -9.04
N THR A 41 21.56 15.31 -10.13
CA THR A 41 22.28 16.26 -10.99
C THR A 41 22.53 17.58 -10.26
N ALA A 42 21.55 18.11 -9.54
CA ALA A 42 21.69 19.33 -8.75
C ALA A 42 22.74 19.21 -7.64
N ILE A 43 22.75 18.08 -6.91
CA ILE A 43 23.76 17.80 -5.87
C ILE A 43 25.16 17.80 -6.48
N ARG A 44 25.33 17.17 -7.65
CA ARG A 44 26.63 17.15 -8.35
C ARG A 44 27.09 18.56 -8.74
N TYR A 45 26.20 19.38 -9.29
CA TYR A 45 26.53 20.77 -9.62
C TYR A 45 26.88 21.59 -8.37
N PHE A 46 26.11 21.44 -7.29
CA PHE A 46 26.39 22.10 -6.02
C PHE A 46 27.78 21.73 -5.47
N CYS A 47 28.12 20.43 -5.45
CA CYS A 47 29.44 19.97 -5.03
C CYS A 47 30.56 20.58 -5.90
N ILE A 48 30.42 20.57 -7.23
CA ILE A 48 31.43 21.14 -8.14
C ILE A 48 31.59 22.65 -7.89
N CYS A 49 30.50 23.39 -7.75
CA CYS A 49 30.54 24.82 -7.45
C CYS A 49 31.22 25.09 -6.11
N SER A 50 30.91 24.32 -5.07
CA SER A 50 31.53 24.48 -3.73
C SER A 50 33.04 24.25 -3.76
N ILE A 51 33.51 23.23 -4.49
CA ILE A 51 34.94 22.94 -4.67
C ILE A 51 35.61 24.05 -5.48
N ALA A 52 34.97 24.52 -6.56
CA ALA A 52 35.51 25.61 -7.38
C ALA A 52 35.65 26.92 -6.60
N VAL A 53 34.65 27.27 -5.77
CA VAL A 53 34.72 28.43 -4.89
C VAL A 53 35.80 28.25 -3.83
N GLY A 54 35.92 27.07 -3.21
CA GLY A 54 36.99 26.78 -2.26
C GLY A 54 38.39 26.93 -2.88
N MET A 55 38.59 26.41 -4.10
CA MET A 55 39.84 26.60 -4.85
C MET A 55 40.13 28.07 -5.15
N LEU A 56 39.10 28.84 -5.54
CA LEU A 56 39.25 30.26 -5.82
C LEU A 56 39.65 31.04 -4.56
N VAL A 57 39.01 30.74 -3.42
CA VAL A 57 39.33 31.37 -2.13
C VAL A 57 40.76 31.05 -1.71
N GLU A 58 41.20 29.79 -1.82
CA GLU A 58 42.58 29.42 -1.52
C GLU A 58 43.59 30.14 -2.40
N LEU A 59 43.30 30.27 -3.70
CA LEU A 59 44.15 30.99 -4.64
C LEU A 59 44.24 32.49 -4.29
N VAL A 60 43.13 33.13 -3.95
CA VAL A 60 43.11 34.54 -3.53
C VAL A 60 43.87 34.73 -2.22
N VAL A 61 43.68 33.86 -1.23
CA VAL A 61 44.41 33.91 0.05
C VAL A 61 45.91 33.75 -0.16
N MET A 62 46.32 32.84 -1.04
CA MET A 62 47.73 32.68 -1.41
C MET A 62 48.29 33.93 -2.11
N CYS A 63 47.57 34.49 -3.08
CA CYS A 63 48.02 35.69 -3.80
C CYS A 63 48.11 36.94 -2.91
N THR A 64 47.32 37.04 -1.84
CA THR A 64 47.18 38.28 -1.05
C THR A 64 47.90 38.27 0.30
N ILE A 65 48.02 37.12 0.98
CA ILE A 65 48.45 37.07 2.39
C ILE A 65 49.71 36.21 2.60
N GLN A 66 49.89 35.16 1.81
CA GLN A 66 50.93 34.15 2.04
C GLN A 66 51.56 33.77 0.71
N TYR A 67 52.73 34.34 0.39
CA TYR A 67 53.66 33.81 -0.63
C TYR A 67 54.20 32.43 -0.18
N ARG A 68 53.30 31.47 0.05
CA ARG A 68 53.56 30.14 0.57
C ARG A 68 54.14 29.23 -0.51
N GLU A 69 54.88 28.22 -0.07
CA GLU A 69 55.38 27.19 -0.97
C GLU A 69 54.23 26.38 -1.59
N PHE A 70 54.40 25.99 -2.86
CA PHE A 70 53.43 25.16 -3.61
C PHE A 70 53.00 23.87 -2.90
N ARG A 71 53.81 23.36 -1.95
CA ARG A 71 53.54 22.10 -1.23
C ARG A 71 52.30 22.19 -0.34
N ASP A 72 52.07 23.34 0.30
CA ASP A 72 50.92 23.53 1.20
C ASP A 72 49.61 23.65 0.42
N VAL A 73 49.65 24.29 -0.75
CA VAL A 73 48.51 24.45 -1.66
C VAL A 73 48.00 23.09 -2.13
N ILE A 74 48.93 22.21 -2.51
CA ILE A 74 48.59 20.85 -2.96
C ILE A 74 47.95 20.06 -1.82
N GLY A 75 48.44 20.21 -0.59
CA GLY A 75 47.87 19.57 0.60
C GLY A 75 46.43 20.03 0.88
N ASN A 76 46.20 21.33 0.86
CA ASN A 76 44.88 21.91 1.08
C ASN A 76 43.88 21.54 -0.02
N LEU A 77 44.30 21.60 -1.29
CA LEU A 77 43.49 21.19 -2.43
C LEU A 77 43.05 19.72 -2.31
N LEU A 78 43.96 18.85 -1.85
CA LEU A 78 43.68 17.43 -1.65
C LEU A 78 42.66 17.20 -0.54
N VAL A 79 42.73 17.97 0.56
CA VAL A 79 41.72 17.94 1.64
C VAL A 79 40.35 18.43 1.14
N LEU A 80 40.31 19.54 0.39
CA LEU A 80 39.08 20.09 -0.19
C LEU A 80 38.44 19.11 -1.18
N LEU A 81 39.24 18.45 -2.02
CA LEU A 81 38.79 17.47 -2.98
C LEU A 81 38.22 16.22 -2.29
N ILE A 82 38.93 15.66 -1.30
CA ILE A 82 38.47 14.48 -0.56
C ILE A 82 37.20 14.78 0.24
N GLY A 83 37.11 15.98 0.85
CA GLY A 83 35.92 16.40 1.60
C GLY A 83 34.72 16.77 0.72
N GLY A 84 34.96 17.25 -0.50
CA GLY A 84 33.90 17.74 -1.39
C GLY A 84 33.09 16.67 -2.12
N ILE A 85 33.58 15.42 -2.20
CA ILE A 85 32.87 14.34 -2.88
C ILE A 85 31.87 13.68 -1.91
N PRO A 86 30.56 13.67 -2.21
CA PRO A 86 29.53 13.14 -1.31
C PRO A 86 29.42 11.60 -1.38
N ILE A 87 30.52 10.88 -1.15
CA ILE A 87 30.58 9.40 -1.25
C ILE A 87 29.70 8.72 -0.18
N ALA A 88 29.51 9.38 0.97
CA ALA A 88 28.77 8.82 2.10
C ALA A 88 27.24 8.91 1.96
N MET A 89 26.70 9.90 1.23
CA MET A 89 25.25 10.15 1.18
C MET A 89 24.44 8.92 0.70
N PRO A 90 24.74 8.29 -0.45
CA PRO A 90 23.96 7.15 -0.93
C PRO A 90 24.02 5.94 0.00
N ARG A 91 25.14 5.78 0.72
CA ARG A 91 25.36 4.69 1.68
C ARG A 91 24.46 4.87 2.90
N VAL A 92 24.44 6.06 3.49
CA VAL A 92 23.61 6.35 4.67
C VAL A 92 22.11 6.19 4.35
N LEU A 93 21.67 6.67 3.18
CA LEU A 93 20.29 6.48 2.72
C LEU A 93 19.93 4.99 2.60
N SER A 94 20.78 4.19 1.96
CA SER A 94 20.56 2.75 1.80
C SER A 94 20.52 2.01 3.14
N THR A 95 21.42 2.31 4.07
CA THR A 95 21.44 1.69 5.40
C THR A 95 20.19 2.03 6.20
N THR A 96 19.75 3.29 6.16
CA THR A 96 18.54 3.74 6.86
C THR A 96 17.30 3.04 6.31
N MET A 97 17.16 2.96 4.99
CA MET A 97 16.10 2.23 4.31
C MET A 97 16.11 0.73 4.64
N PHE A 98 17.29 0.12 4.73
CA PHE A 98 17.43 -1.29 5.11
C PHE A 98 16.91 -1.54 6.53
N ILE A 99 17.33 -0.69 7.49
CA ILE A 99 16.87 -0.78 8.88
C ILE A 99 15.35 -0.57 8.95
N GLY A 100 14.82 0.44 8.26
CA GLY A 100 13.37 0.69 8.21
C GLY A 100 12.58 -0.49 7.62
N SER A 101 13.08 -1.06 6.52
CA SER A 101 12.50 -2.26 5.89
C SER A 101 12.50 -3.46 6.85
N TRP A 102 13.61 -3.66 7.57
CA TRP A 102 13.72 -4.74 8.55
C TRP A 102 12.75 -4.57 9.72
N MET A 103 12.57 -3.36 10.23
CA MET A 103 11.59 -3.06 11.27
C MET A 103 10.15 -3.34 10.81
N LEU A 104 9.80 -2.94 9.58
CA LEU A 104 8.49 -3.20 8.98
C LEU A 104 8.27 -4.70 8.75
N SER A 105 9.31 -5.44 8.36
CA SER A 105 9.25 -6.89 8.21
C SER A 105 8.95 -7.61 9.54
N ARG A 106 9.48 -7.12 10.66
CA ARG A 106 9.14 -7.66 12.00
C ARG A 106 7.68 -7.43 12.38
N GLN A 107 6.99 -6.49 11.75
CA GLN A 107 5.56 -6.24 11.92
C GLN A 107 4.69 -7.03 10.91
N GLY A 108 5.29 -7.92 10.10
CA GLY A 108 4.58 -8.74 9.12
C GLY A 108 4.41 -8.08 7.74
N VAL A 109 5.05 -6.94 7.48
CA VAL A 109 4.98 -6.25 6.18
C VAL A 109 6.06 -6.77 5.23
N ILE A 110 5.68 -7.18 4.01
CA ILE A 110 6.62 -7.67 2.99
C ILE A 110 6.96 -6.56 2.00
N ILE A 111 8.20 -6.07 2.06
CA ILE A 111 8.69 -5.00 1.17
C ILE A 111 9.51 -5.61 0.04
N LYS A 112 9.08 -5.39 -1.21
CA LYS A 112 9.75 -5.92 -2.41
C LYS A 112 10.81 -5.00 -2.99
N ARG A 113 10.72 -3.69 -2.75
CA ARG A 113 11.62 -2.66 -3.32
C ARG A 113 11.79 -1.50 -2.33
N MET A 114 12.99 -0.94 -2.25
CA MET A 114 13.32 0.21 -1.40
C MET A 114 12.47 1.45 -1.73
N SER A 115 12.24 1.69 -3.02
CA SER A 115 11.40 2.81 -3.50
C SER A 115 9.95 2.74 -3.01
N ALA A 116 9.45 1.56 -2.60
CA ALA A 116 8.12 1.45 -2.04
C ALA A 116 8.01 2.15 -0.68
N ILE A 117 9.08 2.10 0.14
CA ILE A 117 9.12 2.76 1.45
C ILE A 117 9.14 4.28 1.27
N GLU A 118 9.90 4.79 0.30
CA GLU A 118 9.94 6.24 -0.01
C GLU A 118 8.57 6.74 -0.44
N LYS A 119 7.90 6.00 -1.33
CA LYS A 119 6.55 6.35 -1.81
C LYS A 119 5.52 6.26 -0.69
N MET A 120 5.62 5.26 0.19
CA MET A 120 4.73 5.15 1.36
C MET A 120 4.92 6.31 2.35
N ALA A 121 6.16 6.79 2.54
CA ALA A 121 6.44 7.92 3.42
C ALA A 121 5.88 9.25 2.89
N GLY A 122 5.78 9.41 1.57
CA GLY A 122 5.19 10.58 0.90
C GLY A 122 3.76 10.38 0.41
N MET A 123 3.06 9.35 0.88
CA MET A 123 1.70 9.03 0.44
C MET A 123 0.68 9.80 1.27
N ASP A 124 -0.15 10.62 0.61
CA ASP A 124 -1.25 11.36 1.26
C ASP A 124 -2.57 10.58 1.25
N VAL A 125 -2.75 9.66 0.30
CA VAL A 125 -4.00 8.92 0.07
C VAL A 125 -3.71 7.42 -0.03
N LEU A 126 -4.28 6.65 0.89
CA LEU A 126 -4.24 5.19 0.87
C LEU A 126 -5.58 4.66 0.33
N CYS A 127 -5.54 4.00 -0.82
CA CYS A 127 -6.69 3.26 -1.34
C CYS A 127 -6.64 1.82 -0.82
N CYS A 128 -7.58 1.45 0.04
CA CYS A 128 -7.77 0.07 0.48
C CYS A 128 -8.94 -0.56 -0.27
N ASP A 129 -8.77 -1.79 -0.77
CA ASP A 129 -9.87 -2.54 -1.37
C ASP A 129 -10.83 -3.06 -0.29
N LYS A 130 -12.14 -3.04 -0.55
CA LYS A 130 -13.14 -3.42 0.44
C LYS A 130 -13.14 -4.92 0.70
N THR A 131 -13.15 -5.72 -0.36
CA THR A 131 -13.27 -7.18 -0.28
C THR A 131 -11.90 -7.82 -0.07
N GLY A 132 -11.73 -8.57 1.03
CA GLY A 132 -10.47 -9.28 1.30
C GLY A 132 -9.33 -8.42 1.90
N THR A 133 -9.52 -7.10 2.06
CA THR A 133 -8.63 -6.24 2.87
C THR A 133 -9.35 -5.67 4.09
N LEU A 134 -10.49 -4.98 3.90
CA LEU A 134 -11.28 -4.44 5.01
C LEU A 134 -12.30 -5.45 5.55
N THR A 135 -12.92 -6.23 4.66
CA THR A 135 -13.84 -7.29 5.07
C THR A 135 -13.10 -8.61 5.16
N LEU A 136 -13.15 -9.22 6.34
CA LEU A 136 -13.00 -10.67 6.43
C LEU A 136 -14.19 -11.24 5.67
N ASN A 137 -13.96 -12.13 4.71
CA ASN A 137 -15.02 -12.87 4.01
C ASN A 137 -15.69 -13.91 4.95
N LYS A 138 -16.03 -13.45 6.16
CA LYS A 138 -16.64 -14.15 7.27
C LYS A 138 -17.84 -13.31 7.66
N LEU A 139 -18.94 -13.50 6.95
CA LEU A 139 -20.23 -12.98 7.34
C LEU A 139 -20.71 -13.78 8.56
N THR A 140 -21.34 -13.09 9.50
CA THR A 140 -21.92 -13.69 10.72
C THR A 140 -23.32 -13.13 10.87
N VAL A 141 -24.29 -14.00 11.12
CA VAL A 141 -25.69 -13.61 11.33
C VAL A 141 -25.89 -13.33 12.82
N ASP A 142 -26.32 -12.12 13.14
CA ASP A 142 -26.68 -11.72 14.50
C ASP A 142 -28.08 -12.26 14.82
N GLN A 143 -28.18 -13.10 15.86
CA GLN A 143 -29.44 -13.75 16.26
C GLN A 143 -30.41 -12.78 16.94
N ASP A 144 -29.93 -11.66 17.46
CA ASP A 144 -30.76 -10.69 18.18
C ASP A 144 -31.59 -9.84 17.22
N LEU A 145 -31.08 -9.59 16.01
CA LEU A 145 -31.75 -8.85 14.93
C LEU A 145 -32.78 -9.67 14.13
N ILE A 146 -32.97 -10.95 14.44
CA ILE A 146 -33.95 -11.80 13.74
C ILE A 146 -35.36 -11.45 14.24
N GLU A 147 -36.07 -10.61 13.49
CA GLU A 147 -37.49 -10.33 13.73
C GLU A 147 -38.38 -11.42 13.12
N VAL A 148 -39.25 -12.01 13.94
CA VAL A 148 -40.22 -13.01 13.48
C VAL A 148 -41.60 -12.37 13.38
N PHE A 149 -42.10 -12.23 12.15
CA PHE A 149 -43.39 -11.59 11.87
C PHE A 149 -44.59 -12.55 11.99
N ALA A 150 -44.34 -13.86 12.08
CA ALA A 150 -45.38 -14.89 12.19
C ALA A 150 -45.60 -15.33 13.65
N LYS A 151 -46.87 -15.40 14.08
CA LYS A 151 -47.28 -15.57 15.49
C LYS A 151 -46.92 -16.93 16.12
N ASP A 152 -46.62 -17.94 15.29
CA ASP A 152 -46.36 -19.32 15.71
C ASP A 152 -44.92 -19.80 15.46
N PHE A 153 -44.00 -18.90 15.08
CA PHE A 153 -42.61 -19.26 14.77
C PHE A 153 -41.62 -18.69 15.78
N SER A 154 -40.64 -19.51 16.19
CA SER A 154 -39.47 -19.07 16.95
C SER A 154 -38.35 -18.64 16.00
N LYS A 155 -37.38 -17.89 16.51
CA LYS A 155 -36.17 -17.50 15.75
C LYS A 155 -35.41 -18.72 15.20
N GLU A 156 -35.39 -19.80 15.97
CA GLU A 156 -34.73 -21.08 15.62
C GLU A 156 -35.38 -21.73 14.39
N HIS A 157 -36.72 -21.70 14.30
CA HIS A 157 -37.42 -22.22 13.12
C HIS A 157 -37.06 -21.44 11.85
N VAL A 158 -37.00 -20.11 11.93
CA VAL A 158 -36.63 -19.25 10.80
C VAL A 158 -35.20 -19.55 10.34
N LEU A 159 -34.27 -19.71 11.28
CA LEU A 159 -32.88 -20.05 10.98
C LEU A 159 -32.75 -21.45 10.36
N LEU A 160 -33.52 -22.43 10.83
CA LEU A 160 -33.56 -23.78 10.28
C LEU A 160 -34.12 -23.81 8.86
N PHE A 161 -35.18 -23.05 8.57
CA PHE A 161 -35.71 -22.93 7.20
C PHE A 161 -34.74 -22.20 6.27
N ALA A 162 -34.09 -21.14 6.75
CA ALA A 162 -33.08 -20.43 5.97
C ALA A 162 -31.91 -21.36 5.61
N ALA A 163 -31.42 -22.14 6.57
CA ALA A 163 -30.35 -23.11 6.33
C ALA A 163 -30.73 -24.23 5.36
N ARG A 164 -32.00 -24.66 5.36
CA ARG A 164 -32.53 -25.66 4.41
C ARG A 164 -32.79 -25.08 3.01
N ALA A 165 -33.08 -23.79 2.92
CA ALA A 165 -33.26 -23.10 1.65
C ALA A 165 -31.92 -22.77 0.97
N SER A 166 -30.85 -22.61 1.75
CA SER A 166 -29.48 -22.46 1.23
C SER A 166 -29.02 -23.71 0.49
N ARG A 167 -28.54 -23.53 -0.75
CA ARG A 167 -28.06 -24.63 -1.59
C ARG A 167 -26.60 -24.94 -1.27
N THR A 168 -26.31 -26.18 -0.87
CA THR A 168 -24.96 -26.64 -0.48
C THR A 168 -23.91 -26.59 -1.60
N GLU A 169 -24.34 -26.49 -2.86
CA GLU A 169 -23.43 -26.43 -4.02
C GLU A 169 -22.84 -25.03 -4.27
N ASN A 170 -23.49 -23.94 -3.82
CA ASN A 170 -23.07 -22.58 -4.20
C ASN A 170 -22.07 -21.93 -3.23
N GLN A 171 -21.91 -22.46 -2.01
CA GLN A 171 -20.93 -22.02 -0.99
C GLN A 171 -20.72 -20.51 -0.88
N ASP A 172 -21.79 -19.73 -1.05
CA ASP A 172 -21.71 -18.28 -0.91
C ASP A 172 -21.41 -17.93 0.55
N ALA A 173 -20.70 -16.82 0.78
CA ALA A 173 -20.32 -16.40 2.14
C ALA A 173 -21.54 -16.20 3.06
N ILE A 174 -22.73 -15.97 2.48
CA ILE A 174 -24.01 -15.83 3.19
C ILE A 174 -24.53 -17.20 3.65
N ASP A 175 -24.54 -18.21 2.77
CA ASP A 175 -24.98 -19.57 3.12
C ASP A 175 -24.10 -20.17 4.23
N ALA A 176 -22.78 -19.96 4.11
CA ALA A 176 -21.82 -20.38 5.13
C ALA A 176 -22.03 -19.66 6.47
N ALA A 177 -22.52 -18.41 6.46
CA ALA A 177 -22.84 -17.67 7.67
C ALA A 177 -24.09 -18.22 8.35
N VAL A 178 -25.15 -18.49 7.57
CA VAL A 178 -26.42 -19.04 8.09
C VAL A 178 -26.22 -20.43 8.72
N ILE A 179 -25.47 -21.32 8.05
CA ILE A 179 -25.21 -22.67 8.56
C ILE A 179 -24.35 -22.65 9.84
N ARG A 180 -23.41 -21.70 9.96
CA ARG A 180 -22.57 -21.54 11.16
C ARG A 180 -23.33 -21.01 12.38
N THR A 181 -24.44 -20.32 12.16
CA THR A 181 -25.26 -19.74 13.23
C THR A 181 -26.20 -20.79 13.87
N LEU A 182 -26.40 -21.95 13.24
CA LEU A 182 -27.19 -23.05 13.80
C LEU A 182 -26.50 -23.72 15.01
N ALA A 183 -27.29 -24.12 16.01
CA ALA A 183 -26.82 -24.80 17.22
C ALA A 183 -26.29 -26.22 16.94
N ASP A 184 -26.95 -26.97 16.04
CA ASP A 184 -26.43 -28.21 15.48
C ASP A 184 -26.37 -28.11 13.95
N PRO A 185 -25.16 -27.99 13.36
CA PRO A 185 -24.99 -27.92 11.92
C PRO A 185 -25.61 -29.13 11.20
N LYS A 186 -25.70 -30.29 11.85
CA LYS A 186 -26.20 -31.54 11.26
C LYS A 186 -27.70 -31.52 10.96
N GLU A 187 -28.49 -30.73 11.68
CA GLU A 187 -29.94 -30.63 11.46
C GLU A 187 -30.32 -29.86 10.18
N GLY A 188 -29.44 -28.94 9.74
CA GLY A 188 -29.55 -28.28 8.44
C GLY A 188 -29.34 -29.25 7.27
N PHE A 189 -28.48 -30.27 7.47
CA PHE A 189 -28.15 -31.29 6.47
C PHE A 189 -29.09 -32.51 6.45
N GLN A 190 -29.92 -32.69 7.47
CA GLN A 190 -30.66 -33.95 7.69
C GLN A 190 -31.89 -34.19 6.78
N ASN A 191 -32.23 -33.27 5.87
CA ASN A 191 -33.43 -33.42 5.02
C ASN A 191 -33.20 -33.30 3.50
N ILE A 192 -31.94 -33.30 3.03
CA ILE A 192 -31.66 -33.40 1.60
C ILE A 192 -31.19 -34.83 1.30
N GLY A 193 -32.16 -35.74 1.23
CA GLY A 193 -32.03 -37.07 0.62
C GLY A 193 -31.22 -38.11 1.40
N ASP A 194 -31.85 -38.82 2.34
CA ASP A 194 -31.68 -40.27 2.34
C ASP A 194 -32.62 -40.81 1.24
N PRO A 195 -32.10 -41.33 0.11
CA PRO A 195 -32.93 -41.97 -0.92
C PRO A 195 -33.66 -43.23 -0.40
N ARG A 196 -33.52 -43.61 0.88
CA ARG A 196 -34.18 -44.77 1.48
C ARG A 196 -35.47 -44.46 2.24
N ASN A 197 -35.96 -43.22 2.27
CA ASN A 197 -37.18 -42.91 3.03
C ASN A 197 -38.24 -42.11 2.25
N CYS A 198 -38.53 -42.56 1.02
CA CYS A 198 -39.82 -42.30 0.40
C CYS A 198 -40.81 -43.37 0.89
N HIS A 199 -41.67 -43.00 1.83
CA HIS A 199 -42.93 -43.67 2.13
C HIS A 199 -44.09 -42.70 1.91
#